data_AF-A0A6A7LLB4-F1
#
_entry.id   AF-A0A6A7LLB4-F1
#
_cell.length_a   1.000
_cell.length_b   1.000
_cell.length_c   1.000
_cell.angle_alpha   90.00
_cell.angle_beta   90.00
_cell.angle_gamma   90.00
#
_symmetry.space_group_name_H-M   'P 1'
#
loop_
_entity.id
_entity.type
_entity.pdbx_description
1 polymer ?
#
loop_
_entity_poly.entity_id
_entity_poly.type
_entity_poly.pdbx_seq_one_letter_code
_entity_poly.pdbx_strand_id
1 'polypeptide(L)'
;MVSNLYYQKILIYDKFTVVSYDRRCNSRSSGDRNADMTVAQQARDAASIIKAMGVENAIVLGRSGGAIIGLELAATRPELIDFLIVHEAPVI
;
A
#
# COMPACT_ATOMS: atom_id res chain seq x y z
N MET A 1 8.88 20.34 -3.01
CA MET A 1 7.45 20.04 -3.31
C MET A 1 6.88 19.21 -2.18
N VAL A 2 5.93 19.74 -1.41
CA VAL A 2 5.07 18.93 -0.54
C VAL A 2 4.17 18.09 -1.44
N SER A 3 4.24 16.76 -1.33
CA SER A 3 3.54 15.87 -2.25
C SER A 3 2.02 15.94 -2.02
N ASN A 4 1.25 15.82 -3.10
CA ASN A 4 -0.22 15.85 -3.10
C ASN A 4 -0.86 14.83 -2.11
N LEU A 5 -0.12 13.75 -1.80
CA LEU A 5 -0.47 12.78 -0.78
C LEU A 5 -0.64 13.36 0.62
N TYR A 6 0.22 14.29 1.03
CA TYR A 6 0.13 14.89 2.36
C TYR A 6 -1.16 15.67 2.54
N TYR A 7 -1.58 16.42 1.52
CA TYR A 7 -2.83 17.18 1.54
C TYR A 7 -4.05 16.26 1.50
N GLN A 8 -4.05 15.23 0.65
CA GLN A 8 -5.13 14.24 0.62
C GLN A 8 -5.29 13.52 1.97
N LYS A 9 -4.18 13.22 2.64
CA LYS A 9 -4.19 12.65 3.99
C LYS A 9 -4.96 13.55 4.97
N ILE A 10 -4.66 14.86 4.95
CA ILE A 10 -5.24 15.86 5.87
C ILE A 10 -6.77 15.90 5.79
N LEU A 11 -7.35 15.75 4.60
CA LEU A 11 -8.78 15.92 4.37
C LEU A 11 -9.68 14.81 4.91
N ILE A 12 -9.14 13.65 5.27
CA ILE A 12 -9.94 12.45 5.62
C ILE A 12 -9.66 11.91 7.03
N TYR A 13 -8.75 12.54 7.79
CA TYR A 13 -8.35 12.06 9.11
C TYR A 13 -9.46 12.10 10.17
N ASP A 14 -10.47 12.93 9.98
CA ASP A 14 -11.64 12.98 10.85
C ASP A 14 -12.54 11.73 10.72
N LYS A 15 -12.41 11.00 9.61
CA LYS A 15 -13.23 9.83 9.26
C LYS A 15 -12.46 8.52 9.20
N PHE A 16 -11.15 8.57 8.94
CA PHE A 16 -10.33 7.38 8.73
C PHE A 16 -9.02 7.44 9.51
N THR A 17 -8.62 6.29 10.05
CA THR A 17 -7.24 6.06 10.47
C THR A 17 -6.38 5.86 9.22
N VAL A 18 -5.60 6.87 8.85
CA VAL A 18 -4.77 6.81 7.62
C VAL A 18 -3.34 6.38 7.91
N VAL A 19 -2.99 5.18 7.44
CA VAL A 19 -1.64 4.61 7.52
C VAL A 19 -0.92 4.81 6.20
N SER A 20 0.27 5.40 6.26
CA SER A 20 1.17 5.54 5.12
C SER A 20 2.53 4.98 5.51
N TYR A 21 3.10 4.09 4.70
CA TYR A 21 4.37 3.45 4.97
C TYR A 21 5.34 3.59 3.80
N ASP A 22 6.64 3.57 4.10
CA ASP A 22 7.66 3.47 3.07
C ASP A 22 7.78 1.99 2.67
N ARG A 23 7.72 1.69 1.37
CA ARG A 23 7.87 0.31 0.88
C ARG A 23 9.24 -0.27 1.21
N ARG A 24 9.34 -1.60 1.25
CA ARG A 24 10.62 -2.31 1.43
C ARG A 24 11.73 -1.72 0.57
N CYS A 25 12.90 -1.54 1.18
CA CYS A 25 14.10 -0.93 0.57
C CYS A 25 13.95 0.53 0.08
N ASN A 26 12.87 1.23 0.44
CA ASN A 26 12.64 2.62 0.06
C ASN A 26 12.64 3.54 1.28
N SER A 27 13.22 4.74 1.14
CA SER A 27 13.28 5.77 2.18
C SER A 27 13.73 5.22 3.55
N ARG A 28 12.83 5.18 4.55
CA ARG A 28 13.14 4.76 5.93
C ARG A 28 12.98 3.25 6.16
N SER A 29 12.44 2.51 5.19
CA SER A 29 12.21 1.08 5.32
C SER A 29 13.46 0.27 4.95
N SER A 30 13.74 -0.73 5.78
CA SER A 30 14.86 -1.65 5.60
C SER A 30 14.56 -2.74 4.55
N GLY A 31 15.57 -3.56 4.28
CA GLY A 31 15.49 -4.72 3.40
C GLY A 31 16.82 -4.98 2.70
N ASP A 32 16.97 -6.18 2.14
CA ASP A 32 18.09 -6.49 1.27
C ASP A 32 17.89 -5.81 -0.09
N ARG A 33 18.82 -4.92 -0.45
CA ARG A 33 18.81 -4.19 -1.73
C ARG A 33 19.40 -5.00 -2.89
N ASN A 34 20.06 -6.11 -2.59
CA ASN A 34 20.65 -7.00 -3.58
C ASN A 34 19.71 -8.16 -3.96
N ALA A 35 18.65 -8.39 -3.19
CA ALA A 35 17.62 -9.37 -3.50
C ALA A 35 16.63 -8.84 -4.52
N ASP A 36 16.15 -9.72 -5.41
CA ASP A 36 15.10 -9.40 -6.36
C ASP A 36 13.83 -8.95 -5.66
N MET A 37 13.30 -7.81 -6.11
CA MET A 37 12.09 -7.21 -5.55
C MET A 37 10.89 -7.52 -6.42
N THR A 38 10.03 -8.42 -5.95
CA THR A 38 8.81 -8.80 -6.67
C THR A 38 7.59 -8.04 -6.14
N VAL A 39 6.59 -7.85 -7.01
CA VAL A 39 5.29 -7.28 -6.61
C VAL A 39 4.64 -8.16 -5.53
N ALA A 40 4.70 -9.48 -5.68
CA ALA A 40 4.20 -10.44 -4.70
C ALA A 40 4.82 -10.24 -3.30
N GLN A 41 6.12 -9.95 -3.21
CA GLN A 41 6.76 -9.65 -1.92
C GLN A 41 6.24 -8.34 -1.32
N GLN A 42 6.10 -7.30 -2.13
CA GLN A 42 5.55 -6.02 -1.69
C GLN A 42 4.09 -6.14 -1.25
N ALA A 43 3.30 -7.00 -1.89
CA ALA A 43 1.92 -7.29 -1.49
C ALA A 43 1.86 -8.04 -0.15
N ARG A 44 2.77 -8.99 0.10
CA ARG A 44 2.92 -9.65 1.41
C ARG A 44 3.29 -8.65 2.52
N ASP A 45 4.12 -7.66 2.21
CA ASP A 45 4.48 -6.61 3.16
C ASP A 45 3.25 -5.75 3.50
N ALA A 46 2.46 -5.36 2.49
CA ALA A 46 1.21 -4.63 2.67
C ALA A 46 0.20 -5.42 3.54
N ALA A 47 0.03 -6.72 3.26
CA ALA A 47 -0.81 -7.61 4.06
C ALA A 47 -0.35 -7.68 5.52
N SER A 48 0.97 -7.73 5.76
CA SER A 48 1.54 -7.77 7.11
C SER A 48 1.28 -6.47 7.87
N ILE A 49 1.33 -5.33 7.19
CA ILE A 49 1.00 -4.03 7.77
C ILE A 49 -0.47 -3.97 8.17
N ILE A 50 -1.40 -4.38 7.30
CA ILE A 50 -2.85 -4.42 7.62
C ILE A 50 -3.09 -5.26 8.88
N LYS A 51 -2.50 -6.47 8.94
CA LYS A 51 -2.61 -7.33 10.12
C LYS A 51 -2.00 -6.72 11.38
N ALA A 52 -0.87 -6.04 11.25
CA ALA A 52 -0.21 -5.36 12.37
C ALA A 52 -1.03 -4.18 12.92
N MET A 53 -1.93 -3.60 12.12
CA MET A 53 -2.89 -2.60 12.60
C MET A 53 -4.05 -3.20 13.41
N GLY A 54 -4.15 -4.52 13.48
CA GLY A 54 -5.18 -5.21 14.27
C GLY A 54 -6.59 -5.08 13.70
N VAL A 55 -6.71 -4.82 12.39
CA VAL A 55 -7.98 -4.75 11.66
C VAL A 55 -8.17 -5.99 10.78
N GLU A 56 -9.42 -6.35 10.51
CA GLU A 56 -9.75 -7.49 9.66
C GLU A 56 -9.45 -7.21 8.18
N ASN A 57 -9.82 -6.01 7.71
CA ASN A 57 -9.59 -5.53 6.35
C ASN A 57 -9.33 -4.02 6.33
N ALA A 58 -8.94 -3.48 5.18
CA ALA A 58 -8.70 -2.06 5.00
C ALA A 58 -9.12 -1.55 3.61
N ILE A 59 -9.38 -0.25 3.52
CA ILE A 59 -9.40 0.47 2.25
C ILE A 59 -7.96 0.70 1.81
N VAL A 60 -7.60 0.19 0.63
CA VAL A 60 -6.24 0.28 0.07
C VAL A 60 -6.24 1.29 -1.07
N LEU A 61 -5.36 2.29 -0.99
CA LEU A 61 -5.11 3.23 -2.07
C LEU A 61 -3.70 3.02 -2.61
N GLY A 62 -3.60 2.69 -3.90
CA GLY A 62 -2.33 2.54 -4.61
C GLY A 62 -2.22 3.53 -5.77
N ARG A 63 -1.03 4.14 -5.92
CA ARG A 63 -0.68 4.95 -7.10
C ARG A 63 0.52 4.36 -7.83
N SER A 64 0.48 4.35 -9.16
CA SER A 64 1.61 3.90 -9.98
C SER A 64 2.05 2.48 -9.58
N GLY A 65 3.31 2.24 -9.23
CA GLY A 65 3.77 0.94 -8.73
C GLY A 65 3.03 0.45 -7.47
N GLY A 66 2.56 1.36 -6.61
CA GLY A 66 1.71 1.01 -5.48
C GLY A 66 0.33 0.48 -5.89
N ALA A 67 -0.18 0.89 -7.05
CA ALA A 67 -1.44 0.41 -7.59
C ALA A 67 -1.32 -1.05 -8.07
N ILE A 68 -0.19 -1.42 -8.69
CA ILE A 68 0.10 -2.81 -9.05
C ILE A 68 0.21 -3.70 -7.80
N ILE A 69 0.84 -3.20 -6.74
CA ILE A 69 0.91 -3.91 -5.45
C ILE A 69 -0.49 -4.12 -4.85
N GLY A 70 -1.36 -3.11 -4.93
CA GLY A 70 -2.75 -3.22 -4.49
C GLY A 70 -3.55 -4.26 -5.29
N LEU A 71 -3.35 -4.32 -6.61
CA LEU A 71 -3.95 -5.35 -7.47
C LEU A 71 -3.48 -6.76 -7.11
N GLU A 72 -2.17 -6.94 -6.89
CA GLU A 72 -1.61 -8.23 -6.44
C GLU A 72 -2.16 -8.64 -5.07
N LEU A 73 -2.30 -7.69 -4.15
CA LEU A 73 -2.91 -7.95 -2.84
C LEU A 73 -4.37 -8.38 -2.98
N ALA A 74 -5.16 -7.70 -3.81
CA ALA A 74 -6.54 -8.09 -4.08
C ALA A 74 -6.64 -9.48 -4.71
N ALA A 75 -5.72 -9.83 -5.62
CA ALA A 75 -5.71 -11.13 -6.27
C ALA A 75 -5.33 -12.27 -5.33
N THR A 76 -4.41 -12.02 -4.38
CA THR A 76 -3.84 -13.06 -3.53
C THR A 76 -4.45 -13.14 -2.14
N ARG A 77 -4.97 -12.02 -1.61
CA ARG A 77 -5.50 -11.84 -0.25
C ARG A 77 -6.75 -10.93 -0.25
N PRO A 78 -7.80 -11.26 -1.03
CA PRO A 78 -8.98 -10.41 -1.14
C PRO A 78 -9.68 -10.17 0.20
N GLU A 79 -9.53 -11.08 1.17
CA GLU A 79 -10.12 -10.96 2.50
C GLU A 79 -9.60 -9.75 3.30
N LEU A 80 -8.43 -9.21 2.95
CA LEU A 80 -7.82 -8.06 3.61
C LEU A 80 -8.24 -6.73 3.01
N ILE A 81 -9.03 -6.73 1.93
CA ILE A 81 -9.44 -5.52 1.22
C ILE A 81 -10.95 -5.32 1.35
N ASP A 82 -11.34 -4.18 1.93
CA ASP A 82 -12.72 -3.70 1.91
C ASP A 82 -13.01 -2.95 0.59
N PHE A 83 -12.07 -2.09 0.19
CA PHE A 83 -12.15 -1.37 -1.08
C PHE A 83 -10.75 -1.07 -1.62
N LEU A 84 -10.55 -1.17 -2.95
CA LEU A 84 -9.28 -0.90 -3.61
C LEU A 84 -9.41 0.29 -4.57
N ILE A 85 -8.62 1.34 -4.34
CA ILE A 85 -8.48 2.50 -5.22
C ILE A 85 -7.19 2.36 -6.02
N VAL A 86 -7.32 2.14 -7.32
CA VAL A 86 -6.21 1.97 -8.27
C VAL A 86 -6.04 3.25 -9.08
N HIS A 87 -5.01 4.05 -8.76
CA HIS A 87 -4.75 5.31 -9.45
C HIS A 87 -3.53 5.23 -10.37
N GLU A 88 -3.75 5.39 -11.67
CA GLU A 88 -2.69 5.42 -12.70
C GLU A 88 -1.74 4.21 -12.59
N ALA A 89 -2.31 3.00 -12.50
CA ALA A 89 -1.50 1.79 -12.52
C ALA A 89 -0.82 1.63 -13.90
N PRO A 90 0.50 1.37 -13.96
CA PRO A 90 1.16 1.08 -15.22
C PRO A 90 0.90 -0.39 -15.60
N VAL A 91 -0.33 -0.67 -16.00
CA VAL A 91 -0.81 -1.96 -16.53
C VAL A 91 -1.14 -1.79 -18.01
N ILE A 92 -1.03 -2.86 -18.80
CA ILE A 92 -1.35 -2.90 -20.23
C ILE A 92 -2.72 -3.56 -20.41
#